data_AF-A0A6B1DMQ9-F1
#
_entry.id   AF-A0A6B1DMQ9-F1
#
_cell.length_a   1.000
_cell.length_b   1.000
_cell.length_c   1.000
_cell.angle_alpha   90.00
_cell.angle_beta   90.00
_cell.angle_gamma   90.00
#
_symmetry.space_group_name_H-M   'P 1'
#
loop_
_entity.id
_entity.type
_entity.pdbx_description
1 polymer ?
#
loop_
_entity_poly.entity_id
_entity_poly.type
_entity_poly.pdbx_seq_one_letter_code
_entity_poly.pdbx_strand_id
1 'polypeptide(L)'
;MANRGRPTQTKRQRERARQEKARMKAERRAEAKLRRQEAAPRPADRDPDLEGMVPGPQEMPDWQREFFEEEKRAAEEAEKAAAKAK
;
A
#
# COMPACT_ATOMS: atom_id res chain seq x y z
N MET A 1 -41.22 23.06 36.02
CA MET A 1 -40.56 23.28 34.71
C MET A 1 -39.06 23.00 34.90
N ALA A 2 -38.53 21.96 34.25
CA ALA A 2 -37.16 21.51 34.50
C ALA A 2 -36.14 22.49 33.88
N ASN A 3 -35.28 23.07 34.72
CA ASN A 3 -34.15 23.90 34.33
C ASN A 3 -33.20 23.10 33.44
N ARG A 4 -33.34 23.24 32.11
CA ARG A 4 -32.38 22.72 31.11
C ARG A 4 -31.12 23.59 31.17
N GLY A 5 -30.39 23.47 32.28
CA GLY A 5 -29.22 24.26 32.60
C GLY A 5 -28.11 24.11 31.56
N ARG A 6 -27.36 25.20 31.35
CA ARG A 6 -26.23 25.33 30.41
C ARG A 6 -25.44 24.02 30.25
N PRO A 7 -25.14 23.60 29.00
CA PRO A 7 -24.23 22.49 28.75
C PRO A 7 -22.95 22.65 29.57
N THR A 8 -22.56 21.58 30.26
CA THR A 8 -21.32 21.52 31.06
C THR A 8 -20.14 21.95 30.19
N GLN A 9 -19.10 22.53 30.79
CA GLN A 9 -17.90 22.96 30.05
C GLN A 9 -17.35 21.85 29.14
N THR A 10 -17.37 20.61 29.61
CA THR A 10 -16.94 19.42 28.88
C THR A 10 -17.75 19.18 27.59
N LYS A 11 -19.06 19.44 27.59
CA LYS A 11 -19.91 19.33 26.37
C LYS A 11 -19.54 20.40 25.35
N ARG A 12 -19.29 21.64 25.79
CA ARG A 12 -18.87 22.74 24.91
C ARG A 12 -17.48 22.50 24.31
N GLN A 13 -16.54 22.00 25.10
CA GLN A 13 -15.21 21.61 24.59
C GLN A 13 -15.31 20.50 23.54
N ARG A 14 -16.13 19.46 23.80
CA ARG A 14 -16.34 18.37 22.83
C ARG A 14 -16.98 18.85 21.54
N GLU A 15 -17.91 19.80 21.62
CA GLU A 15 -18.53 20.40 20.45
C GLU A 15 -17.51 21.22 19.63
N ARG A 16 -16.75 22.11 20.28
CA ARG A 16 -15.67 22.88 19.63
C ARG A 16 -14.67 21.96 18.92
N ALA A 17 -14.20 20.91 19.60
CA ALA A 17 -13.27 19.95 19.02
C ALA A 17 -13.85 19.21 17.80
N ARG A 18 -15.16 18.91 17.77
CA ARG A 18 -15.80 18.33 16.57
C ARG A 18 -15.87 19.34 15.43
N GLN A 19 -16.23 20.59 15.73
CA GLN A 19 -16.29 21.66 14.72
C GLN A 19 -14.91 21.94 14.13
N GLU A 20 -13.86 22.03 14.96
CA GLU A 20 -12.47 22.20 14.53
C GLU A 20 -12.00 21.05 13.64
N LYS A 21 -12.27 19.78 14.03
CA LYS A 21 -11.97 18.62 13.18
C LYS A 21 -12.69 18.66 11.84
N ALA A 22 -13.96 19.08 11.82
CA ALA A 22 -14.72 19.22 10.59
C ALA A 22 -14.16 20.32 9.68
N ARG A 23 -13.77 21.47 10.26
CA ARG A 23 -13.12 22.58 9.54
C ARG A 23 -11.78 22.15 8.94
N MET A 24 -10.88 21.57 9.73
CA MET A 24 -9.60 21.06 9.24
C MET A 24 -9.77 20.03 8.11
N LYS A 25 -10.77 19.15 8.21
CA LYS A 25 -11.05 18.17 7.16
C LYS A 25 -11.59 18.84 5.89
N ALA A 26 -12.40 19.88 6.03
CA ALA A 26 -12.91 20.66 4.90
C ALA A 26 -11.78 21.43 4.21
N GLU A 27 -10.91 22.08 4.98
CA GLU A 27 -9.70 22.77 4.50
C GLU A 27 -8.79 21.80 3.73
N ARG A 28 -8.46 20.64 4.32
CA ARG A 28 -7.64 19.62 3.65
C ARG A 28 -8.26 19.13 2.33
N ARG A 29 -9.59 19.01 2.26
CA ARG A 29 -10.28 18.62 1.02
C ARG A 29 -10.24 19.73 -0.02
N ALA A 30 -10.41 20.99 0.39
CA ALA A 30 -10.31 22.14 -0.48
C ALA A 30 -8.89 22.26 -1.06
N GLU A 31 -7.85 22.16 -0.22
CA GLU A 31 -6.46 22.12 -0.65
C GLU A 31 -6.17 20.97 -1.61
N ALA A 32 -6.64 19.75 -1.31
CA ALA A 32 -6.44 18.61 -2.20
C ALA A 32 -7.13 18.79 -3.56
N LYS A 33 -8.30 19.45 -3.58
CA LYS A 33 -9.01 19.79 -4.81
C LYS A 33 -8.23 20.83 -5.62
N LEU A 34 -7.72 21.88 -4.98
CA LEU A 34 -6.87 22.89 -5.62
C LEU A 34 -5.60 22.26 -6.19
N ARG A 35 -4.87 21.45 -5.40
CA ARG A 35 -3.69 20.72 -5.89
C ARG A 35 -3.99 19.84 -7.08
N ARG A 36 -5.15 19.17 -7.11
CA ARG A 36 -5.55 18.35 -8.27
C ARG A 36 -5.87 19.19 -9.51
N GLN A 37 -6.42 20.39 -9.32
CA GLN A 37 -6.71 21.32 -10.43
C GLN A 37 -5.43 21.98 -10.97
N GLU A 38 -4.47 22.28 -10.10
CA GLU A 38 -3.18 22.87 -10.45
C GLU A 38 -2.17 21.85 -10.99
N ALA A 39 -2.33 20.57 -10.64
CA ALA A 39 -1.47 19.50 -11.14
C ALA A 39 -1.57 19.39 -12.67
N ALA A 40 -0.42 19.24 -13.32
CA ALA A 40 -0.36 18.96 -14.75
C ALA A 40 -1.16 17.69 -15.08
N PRO A 41 -1.84 17.63 -16.23
CA PRO A 41 -2.52 16.42 -16.67
C PRO A 41 -1.50 15.27 -16.75
N ARG A 42 -1.82 14.14 -16.11
CA ARG A 42 -1.01 12.92 -16.20
C ARG A 42 -1.05 12.44 -17.66
N PRO A 43 0.08 12.00 -18.24
CA PRO A 43 0.07 11.39 -19.57
C PRO A 43 -0.95 10.26 -19.62
N ALA A 44 -1.82 10.29 -20.64
CA ALA A 44 -2.92 9.33 -20.76
C ALA A 44 -2.45 7.95 -21.23
N ASP A 45 -1.32 7.90 -21.93
CA ASP A 45 -0.87 6.70 -22.63
C ASP A 45 -0.09 5.72 -21.75
N ARG A 46 0.59 6.20 -20.70
CA ARG A 46 1.39 5.35 -19.80
C ARG A 46 1.52 5.97 -18.41
N ASP A 47 1.45 5.15 -17.37
CA ASP A 47 1.80 5.57 -16.01
C ASP A 47 3.31 5.46 -15.83
N PRO A 48 4.03 6.56 -15.50
CA PRO A 48 5.46 6.51 -15.24
C PRO A 48 5.84 5.50 -14.15
N ASP A 49 4.97 5.27 -13.17
CA ASP A 49 5.23 4.35 -12.06
C ASP A 49 5.08 2.87 -12.49
N LEU A 50 4.38 2.60 -13.58
CA LEU A 50 4.17 1.25 -14.14
C LEU A 50 5.04 0.99 -15.36
N GLU A 51 5.87 1.95 -15.76
CA GLU A 51 6.76 1.81 -16.89
C GLU A 51 7.83 0.76 -16.58
N GLY A 52 7.92 -0.28 -17.43
CA GLY A 52 8.87 -1.38 -17.27
C GLY A 52 8.39 -2.55 -16.40
N MET A 53 7.21 -2.47 -15.79
CA MET A 53 6.61 -3.63 -15.12
C MET A 53 5.99 -4.58 -16.15
N VAL A 54 6.31 -5.87 -16.00
CA VAL A 54 5.76 -6.94 -16.85
C VAL A 54 4.58 -7.56 -16.12
N PRO A 55 3.39 -7.64 -16.75
CA PRO A 55 2.25 -8.32 -16.14
C PRO A 55 2.51 -9.82 -16.05
N GLY A 56 2.23 -10.40 -14.88
CA GLY A 56 2.41 -11.83 -14.63
C GLY A 56 3.06 -12.10 -13.27
N PRO A 57 3.37 -13.37 -12.97
CA PRO A 57 4.23 -13.71 -11.84
C PRO A 57 5.58 -12.98 -11.97
N GLN A 58 6.08 -12.46 -10.86
CA GLN A 58 7.40 -11.85 -10.82
C GLN A 58 8.45 -12.94 -11.09
N GLU A 59 9.35 -12.67 -12.04
CA GLU A 59 10.47 -13.55 -12.33
C GLU A 59 11.30 -13.80 -11.08
N MET A 60 11.69 -15.05 -10.86
CA MET A 60 12.47 -15.44 -9.69
C MET A 60 13.84 -14.73 -9.73
N PRO A 61 14.33 -14.18 -8.61
CA PRO A 61 15.68 -13.63 -8.54
C PRO A 61 16.75 -14.68 -8.83
N ASP A 62 17.91 -14.27 -9.36
CA ASP A 62 18.98 -15.19 -9.76
C ASP A 62 19.44 -16.10 -8.59
N TRP A 63 19.60 -15.53 -7.39
CA TRP A 63 19.95 -16.31 -6.18
C TRP A 63 18.96 -17.42 -5.85
N GLN A 64 17.67 -17.22 -6.16
CA GLN A 64 16.63 -18.20 -5.91
C GLN A 64 16.65 -19.30 -6.98
N ARG A 65 16.99 -18.94 -8.23
CA ARG A 65 17.15 -19.91 -9.32
C ARG A 65 18.35 -20.82 -9.06
N GLU A 66 19.49 -20.24 -8.69
CA GLU A 66 20.71 -20.98 -8.34
C GLU A 66 20.45 -22.01 -7.24
N PHE A 67 19.76 -21.59 -6.16
CA PHE A 67 19.38 -22.48 -5.06
C PHE A 67 18.58 -23.70 -5.54
N PHE A 68 17.55 -23.49 -6.38
CA PHE A 68 16.74 -24.59 -6.89
C PHE A 68 17.48 -25.47 -7.91
N GLU A 69 18.42 -24.92 -8.65
CA GLU A 69 19.28 -25.68 -9.56
C GLU A 69 20.25 -26.59 -8.80
N GLU A 70 20.86 -26.08 -7.73
CA GLU A 70 21.70 -26.88 -6.83
C GLU A 70 20.91 -28.01 -6.17
N GLU A 71 19.70 -27.72 -5.69
CA GLU A 71 18.82 -28.72 -5.08
C GLU A 71 18.43 -29.82 -6.09
N LYS A 72 18.08 -29.43 -7.33
CA LYS A 72 17.81 -30.39 -8.41
C LYS A 72 19.03 -31.24 -8.74
N ARG A 73 20.21 -30.63 -8.83
CA ARG A 73 21.45 -31.36 -9.11
C ARG A 73 21.77 -32.34 -7.99
N ALA A 74 21.61 -31.94 -6.73
CA ALA A 74 21.79 -32.83 -5.58
C ALA A 74 20.79 -33.99 -5.60
N ALA A 75 19.53 -33.73 -5.98
CA ALA A 75 18.52 -34.77 -6.13
C ALA A 75 18.86 -35.76 -7.27
N GLU A 76 19.32 -35.26 -8.41
CA GLU A 76 19.78 -36.11 -9.52
C GLU A 76 21.02 -36.93 -9.16
N GLU A 77 21.98 -36.34 -8.43
CA GLU A 77 23.18 -37.05 -7.96
C GLU A 77 22.81 -38.15 -6.95
N ALA A 78 21.86 -37.88 -6.05
CA ALA A 78 21.32 -38.87 -5.13
C ALA A 78 20.58 -40.01 -5.87
N GLU A 79 19.78 -39.69 -6.88
CA GLU A 79 19.10 -40.67 -7.72
C GLU A 79 20.10 -41.56 -8.48
N LYS A 80 21.13 -40.95 -9.09
CA LYS A 80 22.20 -41.66 -9.80
C LYS A 80 23.01 -42.55 -8.85
N ALA A 81 23.29 -42.09 -7.63
CA ALA A 81 23.97 -42.89 -6.61
C ALA A 81 23.11 -44.09 -6.17
N ALA A 82 21.80 -43.89 -5.98
CA ALA A 82 20.87 -44.97 -5.66
C ALA A 82 20.75 -45.99 -6.80
N ALA A 83 20.72 -45.53 -8.06
CA ALA A 83 20.68 -46.40 -9.23
C ALA A 83 21.98 -47.21 -9.41
N LYS A 84 23.14 -46.63 -9.08
CA LYS A 84 24.45 -47.31 -9.14
C LYS A 84 24.63 -48.35 -8.02
N ALA A 85 23.94 -48.19 -6.89
CA ALA A 85 24.01 -49.10 -5.75
C ALA A 85 23.08 -50.33 -5.86
N LYS A 86 22.25 -50.39 -6.91
CA LYS A 86 21.31 -51.48 -7.19
C LYS A 86 21.84 -52.40 -8.29
#